data_AF-A0A7Y5GC64-F1
#
_entry.id   AF-A0A7Y5GC64-F1
#
_cell.length_a   1.000
_cell.length_b   1.000
_cell.length_c   1.000
_cell.angle_alpha   90.00
_cell.angle_beta   90.00
_cell.angle_gamma   90.00
#
_symmetry.space_group_name_H-M   'P 1'
#
loop_
_entity.id
_entity.type
_entity.pdbx_description
1 polymer ?
#
loop_
_entity_poly.entity_id
_entity_poly.type
_entity_poly.pdbx_seq_one_letter_code
_entity_poly.pdbx_strand_id
1 'polypeptide(L)'
;MTRRLFVGAAASAPAALADLEITAFGAEGDGKRNNRVAIQRAIDECSAKGGGAVRFPPGNFVSGTLRLKTGVVLWLDHGAVLAASSDPAQ
;
A
#
# COMPACT_ATOMS: atom_id res chain seq x y z
N MET A 1 37.03 36.57 -20.68
CA MET A 1 36.43 36.19 -19.37
C MET A 1 35.45 35.06 -19.60
N THR A 2 35.87 33.81 -19.40
CA THR A 2 35.12 32.59 -19.75
C THR A 2 34.29 32.12 -18.55
N ARG A 3 32.96 32.30 -18.56
CA ARG A 3 32.06 31.72 -17.56
C ARG A 3 31.72 30.28 -17.96
N ARG A 4 32.25 29.31 -17.20
CA ARG A 4 31.81 27.91 -17.27
C ARG A 4 30.49 27.76 -16.50
N LEU A 5 29.44 27.32 -17.19
CA LEU A 5 28.20 26.87 -16.55
C LEU A 5 28.44 25.46 -15.98
N PHE A 6 28.24 25.28 -14.68
CA PHE A 6 28.05 23.95 -14.09
C PHE A 6 26.54 23.64 -14.13
N VAL A 7 26.15 22.62 -14.90
CA VAL A 7 24.84 21.98 -14.78
C VAL A 7 24.96 20.94 -13.67
N GLY A 8 24.41 21.25 -12.50
CA GLY A 8 24.26 20.29 -11.43
C GLY A 8 23.23 19.24 -11.82
N ALA A 9 23.66 17.99 -11.98
CA ALA A 9 22.75 16.86 -12.05
C ALA A 9 21.97 16.80 -10.73
N ALA A 10 20.67 17.05 -10.78
CA ALA A 10 19.77 16.72 -9.68
C ALA A 10 19.79 15.20 -9.55
N ALA A 11 20.58 14.70 -8.59
CA ALA A 11 20.51 13.31 -8.18
C ALA A 11 19.07 13.07 -7.70
N SER A 12 18.31 12.27 -8.46
CA SER A 12 17.04 11.76 -7.98
C SER A 12 17.34 10.98 -6.71
N ALA A 13 16.85 11.47 -5.57
CA ALA A 13 16.79 10.67 -4.36
C ALA A 13 16.12 9.33 -4.72
N PRO A 14 16.59 8.19 -4.19
CA PRO A 14 15.86 6.94 -4.38
C PRO A 14 14.43 7.20 -3.91
N ALA A 15 13.45 6.93 -4.77
CA ALA A 15 12.06 6.98 -4.36
C ALA A 15 11.95 6.11 -3.12
N ALA A 16 11.79 6.73 -1.95
CA ALA A 16 11.57 6.00 -0.71
C ALA A 16 10.44 5.02 -1.00
N LEU A 17 10.64 3.73 -0.66
CA LEU A 17 9.62 2.70 -0.71
C LEU A 17 8.35 3.31 -0.11
N ALA A 18 7.43 3.74 -0.97
CA ALA A 18 6.35 4.60 -0.55
C ALA A 18 5.31 3.70 0.10
N ASP A 19 5.23 3.78 1.42
CA ASP A 19 4.18 3.12 2.19
C ASP A 19 2.82 3.52 1.61
N LEU A 20 2.06 2.54 1.12
CA LEU A 20 0.74 2.74 0.54
C LEU A 20 -0.32 2.43 1.60
N GLU A 21 -1.00 3.45 2.09
CA GLU A 21 -2.10 3.27 3.04
C GLU A 21 -3.38 2.84 2.33
N ILE A 22 -4.05 1.78 2.83
CA ILE A 22 -5.23 1.20 2.19
C ILE A 22 -6.45 2.14 2.14
N THR A 23 -6.52 3.13 3.03
CA THR A 23 -7.60 4.12 3.09
C THR A 23 -7.61 5.03 1.86
N ALA A 24 -6.43 5.32 1.29
CA ALA A 24 -6.30 6.04 0.02
C ALA A 24 -6.87 5.25 -1.17
N PHE A 25 -7.01 3.93 -1.03
CA PHE A 25 -7.61 3.04 -2.03
C PHE A 25 -9.11 2.78 -1.76
N GLY A 26 -9.68 3.46 -0.76
CA GLY A 26 -11.09 3.34 -0.38
C GLY A 26 -11.40 2.19 0.57
N ALA A 27 -10.40 1.68 1.32
CA ALA A 27 -10.66 0.74 2.39
C ALA A 27 -11.24 1.45 3.62
N GLU A 28 -12.26 0.85 4.24
CA GLU A 28 -12.94 1.37 5.42
C GLU A 28 -12.86 0.36 6.57
N GLY A 29 -12.38 0.83 7.72
CA GLY A 29 -12.14 0.02 8.93
C GLY A 29 -13.38 -0.21 9.79
N ASP A 30 -14.57 -0.33 9.19
CA ASP A 30 -15.87 -0.38 9.88
C ASP A 30 -16.28 -1.79 10.34
N GLY A 31 -15.52 -2.82 9.97
CA GLY A 31 -15.78 -4.23 10.28
C GLY A 31 -16.95 -4.86 9.53
N LYS A 32 -17.51 -4.17 8.52
CA LYS A 32 -18.69 -4.63 7.76
C LYS A 32 -18.42 -4.69 6.27
N ARG A 33 -17.70 -3.70 5.74
CA ARG A 33 -17.45 -3.57 4.32
C ARG A 33 -16.37 -4.53 3.84
N ASN A 34 -16.59 -5.16 2.69
CA ASN A 34 -15.55 -5.94 2.04
C ASN A 34 -14.53 -5.00 1.38
N ASN A 35 -13.31 -5.00 1.92
CA ASN A 35 -12.20 -4.17 1.51
C ASN A 35 -11.26 -4.86 0.49
N ARG A 36 -11.58 -6.09 0.05
CA ARG A 36 -10.72 -6.91 -0.82
C ARG A 36 -10.25 -6.14 -2.06
N VAL A 37 -11.14 -5.43 -2.73
CA VAL A 37 -10.80 -4.69 -3.97
C VAL A 37 -9.82 -3.55 -3.67
N ALA A 38 -10.06 -2.78 -2.60
CA ALA A 38 -9.18 -1.69 -2.20
C ALA A 38 -7.79 -2.20 -1.78
N ILE A 39 -7.75 -3.24 -0.95
CA ILE A 39 -6.50 -3.83 -0.46
C ILE A 39 -5.73 -4.49 -1.61
N GLN A 40 -6.41 -5.22 -2.51
CA GLN A 40 -5.73 -5.84 -3.65
C GLN A 40 -5.14 -4.79 -4.59
N ARG A 41 -5.82 -3.67 -4.82
CA ARG A 41 -5.27 -2.55 -5.60
C ARG A 41 -4.03 -1.96 -4.93
N ALA A 42 -4.04 -1.78 -3.61
CA ALA A 42 -2.86 -1.31 -2.88
C ALA A 42 -1.67 -2.28 -3.03
N ILE A 43 -1.89 -3.59 -2.93
CA ILE A 43 -0.87 -4.62 -3.16
C ILE A 43 -0.35 -4.58 -4.60
N ASP A 44 -1.25 -4.47 -5.57
CA ASP A 44 -0.91 -4.45 -6.99
C ASP A 44 -0.05 -3.24 -7.34
N GLU A 45 -0.42 -2.07 -6.84
CA GLU A 45 0.32 -0.83 -7.05
C GLU A 45 1.65 -0.82 -6.29
N CYS A 46 1.67 -1.32 -5.05
CA CYS A 46 2.91 -1.45 -4.27
C CYS A 46 3.92 -2.34 -5.01
N SER A 47 3.49 -3.49 -5.51
CA SER A 47 4.35 -4.38 -6.29
C SER A 47 4.81 -3.73 -7.60
N ALA A 48 3.91 -3.03 -8.32
CA ALA A 48 4.26 -2.33 -9.56
C ALA A 48 5.28 -1.20 -9.36
N LYS A 49 5.31 -0.60 -8.16
CA LYS A 49 6.28 0.43 -7.75
C LYS A 49 7.63 -0.13 -7.27
N GLY A 50 7.84 -1.46 -7.36
CA GLY A 50 9.08 -2.11 -6.96
C GLY A 50 9.07 -2.71 -5.55
N GLY A 51 7.89 -2.81 -4.92
CA GLY A 51 7.73 -3.32 -3.55
C GLY A 51 7.52 -2.20 -2.52
N GLY A 52 7.46 -2.57 -1.25
CA GLY A 52 7.19 -1.65 -0.14
C GLY A 52 6.21 -2.21 0.88
N ALA A 53 5.67 -1.33 1.71
CA ALA A 53 4.65 -1.67 2.70
C ALA A 53 3.26 -1.18 2.26
N VAL A 54 2.27 -2.04 2.41
CA VAL A 54 0.85 -1.66 2.39
C VAL A 54 0.41 -1.51 3.85
N ARG A 55 0.07 -0.27 4.25
CA ARG A 55 -0.25 0.06 5.64
C ARG A 55 -1.73 -0.05 5.94
N PHE A 56 -2.04 -0.69 7.07
CA PHE A 56 -3.36 -0.80 7.66
C PHE A 56 -3.37 0.06 8.93
N PRO A 57 -4.06 1.22 8.92
CA PRO A 57 -4.21 2.04 10.11
C PRO A 57 -5.15 1.35 11.13
N PRO A 58 -5.29 1.88 12.36
CA PRO A 58 -6.22 1.32 13.34
C PRO A 58 -7.65 1.21 12.78
N GLY A 59 -8.30 0.06 12.94
CA GLY A 59 -9.63 -0.22 12.37
C GLY A 59 -9.83 -1.70 12.06
N ASN A 60 -11.06 -2.09 11.73
CA ASN A 60 -11.41 -3.48 11.38
C ASN A 60 -11.72 -3.60 9.88
N PHE A 61 -10.83 -4.24 9.13
CA PHE A 61 -10.94 -4.38 7.68
C PHE A 61 -11.34 -5.81 7.34
N VAL A 62 -12.59 -6.02 6.92
CA VAL A 62 -13.04 -7.31 6.40
C VAL A 62 -12.55 -7.48 4.97
N SER A 63 -11.96 -8.63 4.65
CA SER A 63 -11.50 -8.95 3.30
C SER A 63 -11.77 -10.41 2.96
N GLY A 64 -12.13 -10.67 1.70
CA GLY A 64 -11.99 -12.00 1.09
C GLY A 64 -10.53 -12.32 0.80
N THR A 65 -10.29 -13.27 -0.12
CA THR A 65 -8.92 -13.72 -0.44
C THR A 65 -8.06 -12.60 -1.03
N LEU A 66 -6.90 -12.38 -0.43
CA LEU A 66 -5.85 -11.47 -0.92
C LEU A 66 -4.72 -12.25 -1.56
N ARG A 67 -4.23 -11.77 -2.71
CA ARG A 67 -3.08 -12.35 -3.40
C ARG A 67 -1.87 -11.46 -3.17
N LEU A 68 -0.96 -11.92 -2.31
CA LEU A 68 0.31 -11.25 -2.09
C LEU A 68 1.19 -11.31 -3.34
N LYS A 69 1.98 -10.26 -3.52
CA LYS A 69 2.93 -10.11 -4.61
C LYS A 69 4.35 -9.95 -4.07
N THR A 70 5.33 -10.28 -4.89
CA THR A 70 6.75 -10.17 -4.55
C THR A 70 7.10 -8.74 -4.13
N GLY A 71 7.87 -8.64 -3.03
CA GLY A 71 8.35 -7.36 -2.51
C GLY A 71 7.33 -6.55 -1.72
N VAL A 72 6.10 -7.06 -1.53
CA VAL A 72 5.05 -6.38 -0.75
C VAL A 72 5.01 -6.92 0.68
N VAL A 73 5.01 -6.00 1.65
CA VAL A 73 4.80 -6.27 3.07
C VAL A 73 3.44 -5.72 3.49
N LEU A 74 2.63 -6.50 4.20
CA LEU A 74 1.43 -5.96 4.86
C LEU A 74 1.84 -5.48 6.25
N TRP A 75 1.68 -4.18 6.49
CA TRP A 75 2.03 -3.54 7.76
C TRP A 75 0.76 -3.19 8.52
N LEU A 76 0.47 -3.92 9.59
CA LEU A 76 -0.68 -3.66 10.45
C LEU A 76 -0.23 -2.82 11.65
N ASP A 77 -0.69 -1.57 11.69
CA ASP A 77 -0.45 -0.70 12.84
C ASP A 77 -1.22 -1.18 14.06
N HIS A 78 -0.80 -0.74 15.25
CA HIS A 78 -1.45 -1.12 16.50
C HIS A 78 -2.95 -0.76 16.46
N GLY A 79 -3.81 -1.76 16.68
CA GLY A 79 -5.28 -1.61 16.61
C GLY A 79 -5.87 -1.84 15.22
N ALA A 80 -5.06 -2.19 14.22
CA ALA A 80 -5.55 -2.69 12.94
C ALA A 80 -5.91 -4.17 13.06
N VAL A 81 -7.06 -4.54 12.48
CA VAL A 81 -7.53 -5.92 12.35
C VAL A 81 -7.81 -6.20 10.89
N LEU A 82 -7.19 -7.24 10.34
CA LEU A 82 -7.54 -7.80 9.04
C LEU A 82 -8.37 -9.07 9.24
N ALA A 83 -9.68 -8.94 9.08
CA ALA A 83 -10.64 -10.02 9.31
C ALA A 83 -10.97 -10.75 8.00
N ALA A 84 -11.00 -12.08 8.05
CA ALA A 84 -11.49 -12.87 6.93
C ALA A 84 -13.00 -12.71 6.77
N SER A 85 -13.48 -12.52 5.54
CA SER A 85 -14.92 -12.55 5.24
C SER A 85 -15.50 -13.93 5.52
N SER A 86 -16.69 -13.99 6.10
CA SER A 86 -17.43 -15.23 6.36
C SER A 86 -18.15 -15.76 5.11
N ASP A 87 -18.13 -15.01 4.01
CA ASP A 87 -18.75 -15.39 2.74
C ASP A 87 -17.71 -16.06 1.82
N PRO A 88 -17.88 -17.34 1.48
CA PRO A 88 -16.95 -18.07 0.62
C PRO A 88 -16.96 -17.60 -0.85
N ALA A 89 -17.96 -16.82 -1.28
CA ALA A 89 -18.05 -16.32 -2.65
C ALA A 89 -17.29 -15.00 -2.90
N GLN A 90 -16.67 -14.42 -1.86
CA GLN A 90 -16.12 -13.05 -1.85
C GLN A 90 -14.61 -12.90 -2.12
#